data_AF-A0A1A1Z111-F1
#
_entry.id   AF-A0A1A1Z111-F1
#
_cell.length_a   1.000
_cell.length_b   1.000
_cell.length_c   1.000
_cell.angle_alpha   90.00
_cell.angle_beta   90.00
_cell.angle_gamma   90.00
#
_symmetry.space_group_name_H-M   'P 1'
#
loop_
_entity.id
_entity.type
_entity.pdbx_description
1 polymer ?
#
loop_
_entity_poly.entity_id
_entity_poly.type
_entity_poly.pdbx_seq_one_letter_code
_entity_poly.pdbx_strand_id
1 'polypeptide(L)'
;MSPVTLICAPSVRNEIQQALFEQWRNSLGAQGFLVDALGREHYTIDPWGQLAKLMADVDGVVVLGFRQMDIRDGLWRRGTPEAAAVSTVWTSPWMHVEAGMAIASGKPVLVAPERGVAEGVFAAQNWTADVFGASAEHPWSLDVKRWAWVVRDRHSSRLPALNR
;
A
#
# COMPACT_ATOMS: atom_id res chain seq x y z
N MET A 1 20.39 3.63 11.32
CA MET A 1 20.04 2.59 10.32
C MET A 1 19.09 3.21 9.31
N SER A 2 18.99 2.65 8.12
CA SER A 2 17.96 3.08 7.15
C SER A 2 16.58 2.52 7.55
N PRO A 3 15.49 3.29 7.40
CA PRO A 3 14.15 2.79 7.65
C PRO A 3 13.78 1.68 6.66
N VAL A 4 13.08 0.66 7.14
CA VAL A 4 12.60 -0.46 6.34
C VAL A 4 11.17 -0.17 5.88
N THR A 5 10.88 -0.36 4.60
CA THR A 5 9.53 -0.19 4.04
C THR A 5 9.12 -1.46 3.31
N LEU A 6 7.87 -1.86 3.49
CA LEU A 6 7.24 -2.90 2.69
C LEU A 6 6.43 -2.31 1.54
N ILE A 7 6.62 -2.81 0.30
CA ILE A 7 5.70 -2.59 -0.81
C ILE A 7 4.76 -3.80 -0.95
N CYS A 8 3.47 -3.53 -0.82
CA CYS A 8 2.36 -4.43 -1.10
C CYS A 8 1.82 -4.14 -2.50
N ALA A 9 1.68 -5.16 -3.34
CA ALA A 9 1.13 -5.03 -4.69
C ALA A 9 0.50 -6.37 -5.12
N PRO A 10 -0.45 -6.38 -6.07
CA PRO A 10 -0.97 -7.64 -6.62
C PRO A 10 0.15 -8.52 -7.16
N SER A 11 0.09 -9.83 -6.88
CA SER A 11 1.13 -10.78 -7.27
C SER A 11 1.22 -10.99 -8.78
N VAL A 12 0.10 -10.81 -9.49
CA VAL A 12 0.01 -10.88 -10.95
C VAL A 12 -0.12 -9.47 -11.50
N ARG A 13 0.81 -9.09 -12.37
CA ARG A 13 0.94 -7.74 -12.94
C ARG A 13 1.18 -7.84 -14.43
N ASN A 14 0.61 -6.91 -15.19
CA ASN A 14 1.01 -6.71 -16.58
C ASN A 14 2.35 -5.96 -16.65
N GLU A 15 2.90 -5.78 -17.86
CA GLU A 15 4.19 -5.12 -18.08
C GLU A 15 4.23 -3.69 -17.55
N ILE A 16 3.14 -2.93 -17.71
CA ILE A 16 3.04 -1.55 -17.24
C ILE A 16 3.06 -1.51 -15.70
N GLN A 17 2.27 -2.37 -15.06
CA GLN A 17 2.20 -2.49 -13.61
C GLN A 17 3.53 -2.98 -13.01
N GLN A 18 4.22 -3.90 -13.69
CA GLN A 18 5.56 -4.33 -13.29
C GLN A 18 6.56 -3.17 -13.39
N ALA A 19 6.53 -2.40 -14.48
CA ALA A 19 7.38 -1.22 -14.64
C ALA A 19 7.10 -0.16 -13.57
N LEU A 20 5.83 0.08 -13.23
CA LEU A 20 5.46 0.99 -12.14
C LEU A 20 5.97 0.48 -10.78
N PHE A 21 5.80 -0.80 -10.48
CA PHE A 21 6.32 -1.39 -9.25
C PHE A 21 7.83 -1.19 -9.12
N GLU A 22 8.59 -1.44 -10.19
CA GLU A 22 10.04 -1.21 -10.20
C GLU A 22 10.40 0.26 -10.01
N GLN A 23 9.63 1.18 -10.61
CA GLN A 23 9.82 2.63 -10.38
C GLN A 23 9.59 3.01 -8.92
N TRP A 24 8.56 2.45 -8.26
CA TRP A 24 8.32 2.66 -6.83
C TRP A 24 9.49 2.14 -5.99
N ARG A 25 9.93 0.90 -6.24
CA ARG A 25 11.05 0.28 -5.53
C ARG A 25 12.32 1.11 -5.67
N ASN A 26 12.66 1.52 -6.89
CA ASN A 26 13.83 2.35 -7.17
C ASN A 26 13.72 3.74 -6.55
N SER A 27 12.54 4.37 -6.59
CA SER A 27 12.33 5.69 -6.02
C SER A 27 12.49 5.70 -4.50
N LEU A 28 11.93 4.71 -3.81
CA LEU A 28 12.09 4.58 -2.36
C LEU A 28 13.53 4.22 -1.98
N GLY A 29 14.18 3.35 -2.76
CA GLY A 29 15.61 3.05 -2.59
C GLY A 29 16.50 4.28 -2.75
N ALA A 30 16.26 5.11 -3.78
CA ALA A 30 16.96 6.38 -3.98
C ALA A 30 16.71 7.40 -2.85
N GLN A 31 15.60 7.24 -2.13
CA GLN A 31 15.27 8.01 -0.93
C GLN A 31 15.87 7.43 0.37
N GLY A 32 16.67 6.37 0.28
CA GLY A 32 17.41 5.78 1.41
C GLY A 32 16.64 4.74 2.22
N PHE A 33 15.48 4.26 1.73
CA PHE A 33 14.73 3.17 2.34
C PHE A 33 15.33 1.81 1.97
N LEU A 34 15.32 0.87 2.90
CA LEU A 34 15.44 -0.55 2.59
C LEU A 34 14.05 -1.03 2.18
N VAL A 35 13.89 -1.44 0.92
CA VAL A 35 12.59 -1.78 0.35
C VAL A 35 12.43 -3.28 0.27
N ASP A 36 11.51 -3.82 1.06
CA ASP A 36 11.06 -5.20 0.97
C ASP A 36 9.76 -5.27 0.15
N ALA A 37 9.46 -6.44 -0.41
CA ALA A 37 8.23 -6.68 -1.14
C ALA A 37 7.74 -8.11 -0.95
N LEU A 38 6.43 -8.25 -0.76
CA LEU A 38 5.78 -9.55 -0.67
C LEU A 38 5.68 -10.20 -2.06
N GLY A 39 6.57 -11.13 -2.33
CA GLY A 39 6.44 -12.07 -3.44
C GLY A 39 5.39 -13.16 -3.17
N ARG A 40 4.86 -13.78 -4.24
CA ARG A 40 3.86 -14.85 -4.15
C ARG A 40 4.34 -16.07 -3.36
N GLU A 41 5.65 -16.31 -3.40
CA GLU A 41 6.38 -17.34 -2.67
C GLU A 41 6.36 -17.14 -1.15
N HIS A 42 6.03 -15.94 -0.68
CA HIS A 42 5.87 -15.63 0.74
C HIS A 42 4.46 -15.96 1.26
N TYR A 43 3.53 -16.40 0.43
CA TYR A 43 2.25 -16.89 0.90
C TYR A 43 2.35 -18.40 1.16
N THR A 44 2.84 -18.77 2.34
CA THR A 44 2.96 -20.15 2.82
C THR A 44 1.64 -20.68 3.41
N ILE A 45 1.67 -21.80 4.14
CA ILE A 45 0.49 -22.41 4.78
C ILE A 45 -0.18 -21.45 5.79
N ASP A 46 0.58 -20.53 6.41
CA ASP A 46 0.07 -19.48 7.30
C ASP A 46 0.37 -18.07 6.77
N PRO A 47 -0.46 -17.55 5.85
CA PRO A 47 -0.24 -16.24 5.27
C PRO A 47 -0.46 -15.10 6.30
N TRP A 48 -1.28 -15.33 7.33
CA TRP A 48 -1.62 -14.31 8.31
C TRP A 48 -0.50 -14.07 9.31
N GLY A 49 0.06 -15.14 9.87
CA GLY A 49 1.21 -15.04 10.77
C GLY A 49 2.43 -14.44 10.09
N GLN A 50 2.66 -14.80 8.82
CA GLN A 50 3.75 -14.25 8.03
C GLN A 50 3.58 -12.76 7.75
N LEU A 51 2.38 -12.34 7.32
CA LEU A 51 2.07 -10.93 7.08
C LEU A 51 2.19 -10.12 8.37
N ALA A 52 1.68 -10.63 9.50
CA ALA A 52 1.80 -9.96 10.79
C ALA A 52 3.27 -9.76 11.22
N LYS A 53 4.12 -10.78 11.01
CA LYS A 53 5.56 -10.69 11.29
C LYS A 53 6.25 -9.65 10.42
N LEU A 54 6.01 -9.68 9.10
CA LEU A 54 6.57 -8.71 8.17
C LEU A 54 6.15 -7.27 8.54
N MET A 55 4.88 -7.07 8.85
CA MET A 55 4.37 -5.77 9.29
C MET A 55 5.03 -5.30 10.57
N ALA A 56 5.34 -6.20 11.51
CA ALA A 56 6.04 -5.85 12.75
C ALA A 56 7.44 -5.28 12.48
N ASP A 57 8.16 -5.86 11.52
CA ASP A 57 9.58 -5.58 11.23
C ASP A 57 9.82 -4.34 10.34
N VAL A 58 8.78 -3.72 9.79
CA VAL A 58 8.91 -2.53 8.92
C VAL A 58 8.55 -1.21 9.62
N ASP A 59 9.11 -0.11 9.15
CA ASP A 59 8.84 1.25 9.65
C ASP A 59 7.65 1.92 8.96
N GLY A 60 7.35 1.53 7.71
CA GLY A 60 6.23 2.04 6.93
C GLY A 60 5.81 1.07 5.82
N VAL A 61 4.63 1.30 5.25
CA VAL A 61 4.06 0.44 4.22
C VAL A 61 3.55 1.27 3.05
N VAL A 62 3.83 0.81 1.84
CA VAL A 62 3.26 1.32 0.59
C VAL A 62 2.37 0.24 -0.02
N VAL A 63 1.14 0.58 -0.38
CA VAL A 63 0.17 -0.34 -0.99
C VAL A 63 -0.20 0.16 -2.38
N LEU A 64 0.18 -0.59 -3.41
CA LEU A 64 -0.08 -0.26 -4.81
C LEU A 64 -1.40 -0.91 -5.25
N GLY A 65 -2.43 -0.08 -5.46
CA GLY A 65 -3.74 -0.51 -5.91
C GLY A 65 -3.79 -0.69 -7.43
N PHE A 66 -3.09 -1.68 -7.97
CA PHE A 66 -3.12 -1.96 -9.41
C PHE A 66 -4.44 -2.59 -9.83
N ARG A 67 -4.90 -2.27 -11.04
CA ARG A 67 -6.14 -2.82 -11.61
C ARG A 67 -6.02 -4.33 -11.76
N GLN A 68 -7.02 -5.08 -11.28
CA GLN A 68 -7.07 -6.55 -11.35
C GLN A 68 -8.40 -7.06 -11.88
N MET A 69 -9.49 -6.31 -11.72
CA MET A 69 -10.82 -6.70 -12.19
C MET A 69 -11.52 -5.52 -12.87
N ASP A 70 -11.95 -5.72 -14.12
CA ASP A 70 -12.76 -4.78 -14.90
C ASP A 70 -14.22 -5.21 -14.85
N ILE A 71 -15.07 -4.42 -14.18
CA ILE A 71 -16.51 -4.67 -14.05
C ILE A 71 -17.22 -3.73 -15.01
N ARG A 72 -17.77 -4.29 -16.09
CA ARG A 72 -18.51 -3.50 -17.10
C ARG A 72 -19.97 -3.32 -16.77
N ASP A 73 -20.60 -4.36 -16.22
CA ASP A 73 -22.00 -4.39 -15.81
C ASP A 73 -22.11 -5.12 -14.46
N GLY A 74 -22.15 -4.35 -13.38
CA GLY A 74 -22.25 -4.86 -12.02
C GLY A 74 -23.41 -4.22 -11.27
N LEU A 75 -23.90 -4.93 -10.26
CA LEU A 75 -24.89 -4.40 -9.31
C LEU A 75 -24.31 -4.47 -7.91
N TRP A 76 -23.90 -3.31 -7.39
CA TRP A 76 -23.39 -3.15 -6.04
C TRP A 76 -24.51 -3.37 -5.03
N ARG A 77 -24.23 -4.11 -3.94
CA ARG A 77 -25.16 -4.34 -2.81
C ARG A 77 -26.57 -4.75 -3.25
N ARG A 78 -26.65 -5.71 -4.18
CA ARG A 78 -27.93 -6.21 -4.70
C ARG A 78 -28.87 -6.61 -3.56
N GLY A 79 -30.11 -6.13 -3.64
CA GLY A 79 -31.16 -6.45 -2.66
C GLY A 79 -31.16 -5.56 -1.41
N THR A 80 -30.35 -4.51 -1.36
CA THR A 80 -30.42 -3.48 -0.32
C THR A 80 -30.93 -2.14 -0.89
N PRO A 81 -31.37 -1.19 -0.05
CA PRO A 81 -31.70 0.17 -0.50
C PRO A 81 -30.52 0.93 -1.13
N GLU A 82 -29.30 0.44 -0.95
CA GLU A 82 -28.05 1.03 -1.45
C GLU A 82 -27.62 0.37 -2.77
N ALA A 83 -28.50 -0.43 -3.39
CA ALA A 83 -28.20 -1.10 -4.63
C ALA A 83 -27.94 -0.09 -5.75
N ALA A 84 -26.83 -0.25 -6.46
CA ALA A 84 -26.44 0.67 -7.53
C ALA A 84 -25.81 -0.08 -8.69
N ALA A 85 -26.20 0.27 -9.92
CA ALA A 85 -25.47 -0.18 -11.10
C ALA A 85 -24.05 0.40 -11.06
N VAL A 86 -23.04 -0.43 -11.31
CA VAL A 86 -21.63 -0.03 -11.27
C VAL A 86 -20.90 -0.52 -12.52
N SER A 87 -20.11 0.39 -13.08
CA SER A 87 -19.09 0.10 -14.08
C SER A 87 -17.78 0.66 -13.53
N THR A 88 -16.88 -0.21 -13.10
CA THR A 88 -15.74 0.19 -12.27
C THR A 88 -14.59 -0.79 -12.39
N VAL A 89 -13.45 -0.43 -11.80
CA VAL A 89 -12.27 -1.27 -11.77
C VAL A 89 -11.85 -1.43 -10.32
N TRP A 90 -11.56 -2.66 -9.93
CA TRP A 90 -11.01 -2.94 -8.60
C TRP A 90 -9.60 -3.51 -8.68
N THR A 91 -8.88 -3.33 -7.58
CA THR A 91 -7.65 -4.04 -7.30
C THR A 91 -7.92 -5.42 -6.68
N SER A 92 -6.86 -6.11 -6.26
CA SER A 92 -6.97 -7.34 -5.50
C SER A 92 -7.51 -7.07 -4.09
N PRO A 93 -8.45 -7.89 -3.58
CA PRO A 93 -8.93 -7.75 -2.20
C PRO A 93 -7.81 -7.84 -1.16
N TRP A 94 -6.71 -8.55 -1.48
CA TRP A 94 -5.52 -8.64 -0.63
C TRP A 94 -4.92 -7.27 -0.30
N MET A 95 -5.00 -6.30 -1.21
CA MET A 95 -4.44 -4.97 -0.98
C MET A 95 -5.18 -4.23 0.15
N HIS A 96 -6.49 -4.44 0.28
CA HIS A 96 -7.25 -3.88 1.40
C HIS A 96 -6.89 -4.54 2.72
N VAL A 97 -6.60 -5.84 2.69
CA VAL A 97 -6.22 -6.59 3.87
C VAL A 97 -4.84 -6.19 4.36
N GLU A 98 -3.85 -6.11 3.47
CA GLU A 98 -2.49 -5.66 3.80
C GLU A 98 -2.50 -4.21 4.32
N ALA A 99 -3.26 -3.32 3.67
CA ALA A 99 -3.45 -1.96 4.15
C ALA A 99 -4.08 -1.93 5.55
N GLY A 100 -5.15 -2.70 5.76
CA GLY A 100 -5.83 -2.82 7.05
C GLY A 100 -4.92 -3.32 8.15
N MET A 101 -4.09 -4.33 7.88
CA MET A 101 -3.12 -4.86 8.84
C MET A 101 -2.01 -3.86 9.17
N ALA A 102 -1.52 -3.13 8.19
CA ALA A 102 -0.54 -2.07 8.39
C ALA A 102 -1.11 -0.94 9.28
N ILE A 103 -2.35 -0.51 9.00
CA ILE A 103 -3.08 0.48 9.81
C ILE A 103 -3.26 -0.02 11.24
N ALA A 104 -3.76 -1.25 11.42
CA ALA A 104 -3.98 -1.86 12.73
C ALA A 104 -2.68 -2.01 13.53
N SER A 105 -1.54 -2.16 12.85
CA SER A 105 -0.20 -2.24 13.45
C SER A 105 0.42 -0.86 13.72
N GLY A 106 -0.32 0.24 13.52
CA GLY A 106 0.12 1.61 13.77
C GLY A 106 1.23 2.09 12.83
N LYS A 107 1.39 1.46 11.66
CA LYS A 107 2.40 1.85 10.67
C LYS A 107 1.86 3.01 9.83
N PRO A 108 2.70 3.99 9.45
CA PRO A 108 2.32 4.96 8.41
C PRO A 108 2.07 4.23 7.09
N VAL A 109 0.89 4.39 6.51
CA VAL A 109 0.49 3.71 5.27
C VAL A 109 0.36 4.71 4.15
N LEU A 110 1.03 4.46 3.03
CA LEU A 110 0.81 5.15 1.77
C LEU A 110 0.04 4.24 0.82
N VAL A 111 -1.13 4.67 0.38
CA VAL A 111 -1.87 3.99 -0.68
C VAL A 111 -1.71 4.72 -2.00
N ALA A 112 -1.45 3.97 -3.07
CA ALA A 112 -1.26 4.52 -4.41
C ALA A 112 -2.07 3.68 -5.40
N PRO A 113 -3.34 4.03 -5.66
CA PRO A 113 -4.13 3.37 -6.69
C PRO A 113 -3.64 3.72 -8.10
N GLU A 114 -3.72 2.74 -8.99
CA GLU A 114 -3.70 2.96 -10.44
C GLU A 114 -4.98 3.68 -10.85
N ARG A 115 -4.90 4.49 -11.92
CA ARG A 115 -6.05 5.24 -12.43
C ARG A 115 -7.31 4.37 -12.57
N GLY A 116 -8.37 4.79 -11.89
CA GLY A 116 -9.69 4.16 -11.93
C GLY A 116 -9.97 3.23 -10.74
N VAL A 117 -8.96 2.84 -9.98
CA VAL A 117 -9.12 2.14 -8.69
C VAL A 117 -9.48 3.17 -7.62
N ALA A 118 -10.61 2.99 -6.96
CA ALA A 118 -11.18 3.99 -6.04
C ALA A 118 -12.04 3.36 -4.92
N GLU A 119 -11.96 2.05 -4.74
CA GLU A 119 -12.70 1.30 -3.73
C GLU A 119 -11.93 1.18 -2.41
N GLY A 120 -12.66 0.94 -1.31
CA GLY A 120 -12.07 0.66 -0.01
C GLY A 120 -11.04 1.70 0.43
N VAL A 121 -9.85 1.24 0.82
CA VAL A 121 -8.76 2.13 1.28
C VAL A 121 -8.24 3.08 0.18
N PHE A 122 -8.50 2.80 -1.10
CA PHE A 122 -8.08 3.65 -2.22
C PHE A 122 -9.05 4.79 -2.51
N ALA A 123 -10.23 4.80 -1.88
CA ALA A 123 -11.16 5.91 -1.97
C ALA A 123 -10.58 7.12 -1.21
N ALA A 124 -10.36 8.24 -1.90
CA ALA A 124 -9.64 9.41 -1.34
C ALA A 124 -10.28 9.96 -0.06
N GLN A 125 -11.61 9.81 0.10
CA GLN A 125 -12.33 10.22 1.31
C GLN A 125 -11.97 9.40 2.56
N ASN A 126 -11.33 8.25 2.41
CA ASN A 126 -10.91 7.38 3.51
C ASN A 126 -9.46 7.67 3.98
N TRP A 127 -8.76 8.60 3.33
CA TRP A 127 -7.40 8.97 3.71
C TRP A 127 -7.42 9.90 4.93
N THR A 128 -6.49 9.66 5.84
CA THR A 128 -6.44 10.31 7.16
C THR A 128 -5.01 10.76 7.47
N ALA A 129 -4.75 11.23 8.69
CA ALA A 129 -3.39 11.62 9.09
C ALA A 129 -2.38 10.46 9.04
N ASP A 130 -2.83 9.21 9.22
CA ASP A 130 -1.99 8.01 9.21
C ASP A 130 -2.07 7.21 7.90
N VAL A 131 -3.00 7.57 7.01
CA VAL A 131 -3.18 6.97 5.68
C VAL A 131 -3.03 8.04 4.61
N PHE A 132 -1.87 8.04 3.96
CA PHE A 132 -1.48 8.95 2.90
C PHE A 132 -1.95 8.41 1.56
N GLY A 133 -2.33 9.29 0.64
CA GLY A 133 -2.69 8.90 -0.72
C GLY A 133 -1.80 9.54 -1.77
N ALA A 134 -1.44 8.76 -2.79
CA ALA A 134 -0.74 9.20 -3.99
C ALA A 134 -1.36 8.53 -5.22
N SER A 135 -0.82 8.77 -6.42
CA SER A 135 -1.16 7.99 -7.62
C SER A 135 -0.06 6.97 -7.89
N ALA A 136 -0.43 5.75 -8.30
CA ALA A 136 0.54 4.71 -8.62
C ALA A 136 1.49 5.12 -9.76
N GLU A 137 1.05 6.02 -10.64
CA GLU A 137 1.82 6.55 -11.76
C GLU A 137 2.83 7.64 -11.35
N HIS A 138 2.76 8.13 -10.10
CA HIS A 138 3.56 9.27 -9.64
C HIS A 138 4.28 8.99 -8.30
N PRO A 139 5.31 8.10 -8.28
CA PRO A 139 6.06 7.74 -7.07
C PRO A 139 6.85 8.89 -6.41
N TRP A 140 6.84 10.09 -7.00
CA TRP A 140 7.62 11.25 -6.54
C TRP A 140 6.74 12.40 -6.03
N SER A 141 5.45 12.14 -5.83
CA SER A 141 4.49 13.17 -5.41
C SER A 141 4.86 13.77 -4.04
N LEU A 142 4.28 14.94 -3.75
CA LEU A 142 4.46 15.58 -2.45
C LEU A 142 3.95 14.69 -1.30
N ASP A 143 2.89 13.92 -1.53
CA ASP A 143 2.32 13.01 -0.53
C ASP A 143 3.24 11.82 -0.26
N VAL A 144 3.96 11.31 -1.27
CA VAL A 144 5.03 10.33 -1.05
C VAL A 144 6.12 10.92 -0.15
N LYS A 145 6.53 12.17 -0.41
CA LYS A 145 7.56 12.85 0.41
C LYS A 145 7.08 13.07 1.85
N ARG A 146 5.82 13.43 2.04
CA ARG A 146 5.19 13.61 3.37
C ARG A 146 5.15 12.29 4.15
N TRP A 147 4.66 11.22 3.52
CA TRP A 147 4.69 9.88 4.12
C TRP A 147 6.12 9.47 4.47
N ALA A 148 7.07 9.64 3.55
CA ALA A 148 8.47 9.29 3.77
C ALA A 148 9.12 10.09 4.91
N TRP A 149 8.70 11.34 5.12
CA TRP A 149 9.12 12.14 6.27
C TRP A 149 8.61 11.53 7.59
N VAL A 150 7.32 11.18 7.66
CA VAL A 150 6.71 10.56 8.86
C VAL A 150 7.37 9.23 9.21
N VAL A 151 7.67 8.39 8.21
CA VAL A 151 8.35 7.11 8.45
C VAL A 151 9.74 7.33 9.06
N ARG A 152 10.52 8.28 8.53
CA ARG A 152 11.86 8.61 9.06
C ARG A 152 11.82 9.19 10.45
N ASP A 153 10.85 10.07 10.73
CA ASP A 153 10.66 10.68 12.05
C ASP A 153 10.34 9.62 13.11
N ARG A 154 9.40 8.70 12.81
CA ARG A 154 9.06 7.57 13.68
C ARG A 154 10.23 6.60 13.84
N HIS A 155 10.98 6.30 12.78
CA HIS A 155 12.18 5.45 12.86
C HIS A 155 13.25 6.07 13.77
N SER A 156 13.52 7.37 13.61
CA SER A 156 14.52 8.09 14.41
C SER A 156 14.14 8.16 15.89
N SER A 157 12.85 8.31 16.19
CA SER A 157 12.33 8.35 17.57
C SER A 157 12.36 6.98 18.28
N ARG A 158 12.43 5.88 17.53
CA ARG A 158 12.56 4.51 18.08
C ARG A 158 14.01 4.13 18.39
N LEU A 159 14.99 4.80 17.77
CA LEU A 159 16.38 4.61 18.15
C LEU A 159 16.56 5.21 19.56
N PRO A 160 17.10 4.45 20.53
CA PRO A 160 17.44 5.03 21.82
C PRO A 160 18.33 6.26 21.58
N ALA A 161 18.17 7.29 22.42
CA ALA A 161 19.10 8.40 22.49
C ALA A 161 20.48 7.87 22.94
N LEU A 162 21.21 7.24 22.01
CA LEU A 162 22.58 6.84 22.19
C LEU A 162 23.41 8.11 22.03
N ASN A 163 23.84 8.62 23.18
CA ASN A 163 24.81 9.68 23.44
C ASN A 163 24.28 11.12 23.37
N ARG A 164 23.84 11.62 24.54
CA ARG A 164 24.35 12.90 25.05
C ARG A 164 25.32 12.63 26.19
#